data_AF-A0A094A1W1-F1
#
_entry.id   AF-A0A094A1W1-F1
#
_cell.length_a   1.000
_cell.length_b   1.000
_cell.length_c   1.000
_cell.angle_alpha   90.00
_cell.angle_beta   90.00
_cell.angle_gamma   90.00
#
_symmetry.space_group_name_H-M   'P 1'
#
loop_
_entity.id
_entity.type
_entity.pdbx_description
1 polymer ?
#
loop_
_entity_poly.entity_id
_entity_poly.type
_entity_poly.pdbx_seq_one_letter_code
_entity_poly.pdbx_strand_id
1 'polypeptide(L)'
;MAAYSSAHTPKLSDRFKGKWFGRQLAETVDEFLRRLRPATTEGSEELQWIWISNPYLSLPPSDEGSENISIMCSQGASMLNELENITFRLQQKPPHQPAAMTSRDISIARDKTVTSILNLAVQMKITSGKWMLFPLVHEVDHVWSIIAHAVAANQLGTGAKVSPKREDPETRSRLICIYTHDFSDTEDVIRVLQKLKELGLVPCGSTIYYKCDAYTHLNIFSRNIWGITESLYDSTEIQNWATHTVV
;
A
#
# COMPACT_ATOMS: atom_id res chain seq x y z
N MET A 1 -14.29 -7.43 -50.03
CA MET A 1 -13.00 -7.19 -49.34
C MET A 1 -13.31 -6.68 -47.95
N ALA A 2 -13.13 -7.51 -46.92
CA ALA A 2 -13.28 -7.09 -45.54
C ALA A 2 -11.97 -6.47 -45.06
N ALA A 3 -12.01 -5.20 -44.65
CA ALA A 3 -10.89 -4.51 -44.05
C ALA A 3 -10.66 -5.09 -42.65
N TYR A 4 -9.51 -5.74 -42.44
CA TYR A 4 -9.05 -6.10 -41.11
C TYR A 4 -8.69 -4.82 -40.37
N SER A 5 -9.49 -4.48 -39.35
CA SER A 5 -9.15 -3.45 -38.37
C SER A 5 -7.93 -3.93 -37.59
N SER A 6 -6.79 -3.24 -37.74
CA SER A 6 -5.59 -3.54 -36.96
C SER A 6 -5.86 -3.21 -35.49
N ALA A 7 -6.03 -4.24 -34.67
CA ALA A 7 -6.07 -4.08 -33.21
C ALA A 7 -4.81 -3.34 -32.77
N HIS A 8 -4.95 -2.13 -32.25
CA HIS A 8 -3.86 -1.40 -31.62
C HIS A 8 -3.45 -2.16 -30.37
N THR A 9 -2.36 -2.92 -30.43
CA THR A 9 -1.76 -3.51 -29.24
C THR A 9 -1.27 -2.35 -28.35
N PRO A 10 -1.76 -2.22 -27.10
CA PRO A 10 -1.32 -1.15 -26.22
C PRO A 10 0.20 -1.23 -26.01
N LYS A 11 0.87 -0.09 -26.09
CA LYS A 11 2.30 -0.01 -25.80
C LYS A 11 2.51 -0.33 -24.32
N LEU A 12 3.28 -1.38 -24.04
CA LEU A 12 3.63 -1.76 -22.67
C LEU A 12 4.57 -0.72 -22.04
N SER A 13 4.38 -0.50 -20.73
CA SER A 13 5.18 0.38 -19.88
C SER A 13 6.25 -0.41 -19.13
N ASP A 14 7.47 0.14 -19.10
CA ASP A 14 8.58 -0.37 -18.29
C ASP A 14 8.96 0.67 -17.23
N ARG A 15 8.26 0.65 -16.09
CA ARG A 15 8.46 1.64 -15.02
C ARG A 15 9.89 1.63 -14.49
N PHE A 16 10.54 0.48 -14.51
CA PHE A 16 11.85 0.26 -13.91
C PHE A 16 12.94 0.06 -14.97
N LYS A 17 12.74 0.59 -16.19
CA LYS A 17 13.71 0.45 -17.29
C LYS A 17 15.11 0.90 -16.87
N GLY A 18 16.08 0.00 -16.98
CA GLY A 18 17.48 0.20 -16.61
C GLY A 18 17.76 0.17 -15.10
N LYS A 19 16.75 -0.03 -14.25
CA LYS A 19 16.89 -0.15 -12.79
C LYS A 19 17.01 -1.62 -12.43
N TRP A 20 18.22 -2.03 -12.05
CA TRP A 20 18.55 -3.43 -11.80
C TRP A 20 17.70 -4.09 -10.71
N PHE A 21 17.17 -3.34 -9.73
CA PHE A 21 16.31 -3.86 -8.66
C PHE A 21 14.89 -4.22 -9.12
N GLY A 22 14.49 -3.83 -10.33
CA GLY A 22 13.16 -4.06 -10.88
C GLY A 22 13.16 -5.04 -12.04
N ARG A 23 12.00 -5.67 -12.30
CA ARG A 23 11.76 -6.42 -13.54
C ARG A 23 11.86 -5.48 -14.75
N GLN A 24 12.55 -5.94 -15.79
CA GLN A 24 12.64 -5.29 -17.10
C GLN A 24 11.63 -5.89 -18.09
N LEU A 25 11.16 -5.13 -19.08
CA LEU A 25 10.32 -5.70 -20.15
C LEU A 25 11.09 -6.65 -21.08
N ALA A 26 12.41 -6.52 -21.13
CA ALA A 26 13.28 -7.36 -21.95
C ALA A 26 13.50 -8.77 -21.36
N GLU A 27 13.06 -9.02 -20.12
CA GLU A 27 13.14 -10.33 -19.46
C GLU A 27 11.74 -10.89 -19.16
N THR A 28 11.65 -12.21 -19.16
CA THR A 28 10.49 -12.94 -18.66
C THR A 28 10.36 -12.78 -17.13
N VAL A 29 9.18 -13.06 -16.60
CA VAL A 29 8.98 -13.03 -15.13
C VAL A 29 9.89 -14.07 -14.45
N ASP A 30 10.07 -15.25 -15.03
CA ASP A 30 10.94 -16.29 -14.47
C ASP A 30 12.42 -15.92 -14.47
N GLU A 31 12.91 -15.24 -15.51
CA GLU A 31 14.28 -14.70 -15.53
C GLU A 31 14.49 -13.66 -14.45
N PHE A 32 13.53 -12.74 -14.29
CA PHE A 32 13.53 -11.75 -13.20
C PHE A 32 13.58 -12.43 -11.83
N LEU A 33 12.71 -13.42 -11.59
CA LEU A 33 12.65 -14.15 -10.32
C LEU A 33 13.93 -14.95 -10.03
N ARG A 34 14.59 -15.49 -11.07
CA ARG A 34 15.89 -16.16 -10.92
C ARG A 34 17.01 -15.19 -10.58
N ARG A 35 16.96 -13.98 -11.16
CA ARG A 35 17.95 -12.91 -10.96
C ARG A 35 17.83 -12.26 -9.59
N LEU A 36 16.61 -12.06 -9.09
CA LEU A 36 16.34 -11.39 -7.81
C LEU A 36 15.37 -12.22 -6.95
N ARG A 37 15.93 -13.14 -6.16
CA ARG A 37 15.20 -13.98 -5.21
C ARG A 37 15.16 -13.32 -3.84
N PRO A 38 14.00 -12.87 -3.34
CA PRO A 38 13.91 -12.13 -2.08
C PRO A 38 14.50 -12.87 -0.87
N ALA A 39 14.44 -14.21 -0.84
CA ALA A 39 15.01 -15.00 0.24
C ALA A 39 16.55 -14.93 0.32
N THR A 40 17.22 -14.70 -0.81
CA THR A 40 18.69 -14.82 -0.92
C THR A 40 19.40 -13.55 -1.36
N THR A 41 18.71 -12.61 -2.01
CA THR A 41 19.29 -11.34 -2.41
C THR A 41 19.47 -10.45 -1.18
N GLU A 42 20.71 -10.14 -0.83
CA GLU A 42 21.03 -9.23 0.27
C GLU A 42 20.59 -7.80 -0.05
N GLY A 43 19.86 -7.20 0.86
CA GLY A 43 19.49 -5.80 0.84
C GLY A 43 20.67 -4.91 1.22
N SER A 44 20.68 -3.70 0.69
CA SER A 44 21.67 -2.68 0.98
C SER A 44 21.01 -1.31 1.00
N GLU A 45 21.76 -0.25 1.32
CA GLU A 45 21.27 1.13 1.15
C GLU A 45 20.75 1.37 -0.28
N GLU A 46 21.42 0.80 -1.27
CA GLU A 46 21.06 0.89 -2.70
C GLU A 46 19.91 -0.05 -3.10
N LEU A 47 19.78 -1.22 -2.45
CA LEU A 47 18.71 -2.18 -2.67
C LEU A 47 17.78 -2.26 -1.45
N GLN A 48 16.89 -1.27 -1.36
CA GLN A 48 15.85 -1.27 -0.32
C GLN A 48 14.71 -2.25 -0.64
N TRP A 49 14.40 -2.44 -1.93
CA TRP A 49 13.23 -3.14 -2.43
C TRP A 49 13.49 -3.79 -3.78
N ILE A 50 12.96 -5.00 -3.98
CA ILE A 50 12.85 -5.64 -5.30
C ILE A 50 11.45 -5.31 -5.87
N TRP A 51 11.38 -4.89 -7.14
CA TRP A 51 10.16 -4.33 -7.72
C TRP A 51 9.67 -5.04 -8.99
N ILE A 52 8.36 -5.05 -9.18
CA ILE A 52 7.72 -5.37 -10.45
C ILE A 52 6.53 -4.44 -10.69
N SER A 53 6.41 -3.91 -11.90
CA SER A 53 5.28 -3.07 -12.32
C SER A 53 4.34 -3.83 -13.25
N ASN A 54 3.06 -3.48 -13.21
CA ASN A 54 2.10 -3.94 -14.21
C ASN A 54 2.39 -3.23 -15.55
N PRO A 55 2.74 -3.97 -16.62
CA PRO A 55 3.19 -3.36 -17.87
C PRO A 55 2.06 -2.77 -18.70
N TYR A 56 0.80 -3.04 -18.37
CA TYR A 56 -0.37 -2.52 -19.09
C TYR A 56 -0.84 -1.17 -18.55
N LEU A 57 -0.25 -0.70 -17.45
CA LEU A 57 -0.58 0.57 -16.81
C LEU A 57 0.52 1.59 -17.09
N SER A 58 0.15 2.66 -17.79
CA SER A 58 0.98 3.84 -17.95
C SER A 58 0.90 4.67 -16.68
N LEU A 59 1.74 4.33 -15.71
CA LEU A 59 1.87 5.12 -14.49
C LEU A 59 2.74 6.35 -14.76
N PRO A 60 2.43 7.50 -14.17
CA PRO A 60 3.36 8.62 -14.16
C PRO A 60 4.70 8.18 -13.53
N PRO A 61 5.80 8.89 -13.83
CA PRO A 61 7.05 8.74 -13.08
C PRO A 61 6.76 8.79 -11.58
N SER A 62 7.56 8.08 -10.77
CA SER A 62 7.39 8.09 -9.31
C SER A 62 7.19 9.52 -8.80
N ASP A 63 6.09 9.78 -8.09
CA ASP A 63 5.79 11.10 -7.54
C ASP A 63 6.74 11.49 -6.38
N GLU A 64 7.71 10.62 -6.03
CA GLU A 64 8.76 10.89 -5.05
C GLU A 64 9.45 12.23 -5.35
N GLY A 65 9.19 13.21 -4.49
CA GLY A 65 9.72 14.57 -4.62
C GLY A 65 8.84 15.55 -5.40
N SER A 66 7.59 15.20 -5.74
CA SER A 66 6.63 16.14 -6.32
C SER A 66 6.23 17.25 -5.34
N GLU A 67 5.93 18.43 -5.87
CA GLU A 67 5.45 19.58 -5.10
C GLU A 67 4.19 19.22 -4.28
N ASN A 68 3.29 18.43 -4.87
CA ASN A 68 2.09 17.94 -4.19
C ASN A 68 2.40 17.11 -2.94
N ILE A 69 3.41 16.22 -2.98
CA ILE A 69 3.82 15.47 -1.78
C ILE A 69 4.34 16.40 -0.70
N SER A 70 5.17 17.39 -1.06
CA SER A 70 5.69 18.36 -0.10
C SER A 70 4.57 19.17 0.57
N ILE A 71 3.61 19.66 -0.23
CA ILE A 71 2.43 20.38 0.25
C ILE A 71 1.59 19.49 1.17
N MET A 72 1.33 18.24 0.76
CA MET A 72 0.55 17.29 1.54
C MET A 72 1.23 16.98 2.88
N CYS A 73 2.54 16.73 2.87
CA CYS A 73 3.32 16.47 4.07
C CYS A 73 3.28 17.66 5.04
N SER A 74 3.46 18.89 4.52
CA SER A 74 3.43 20.11 5.35
C SER A 74 2.04 20.32 5.99
N GLN A 75 0.97 20.25 5.20
CA GLN A 75 -0.38 20.44 5.69
C GLN A 75 -0.82 19.30 6.62
N GLY A 76 -0.52 18.05 6.28
CA GLY A 76 -0.81 16.89 7.12
C GLY A 76 -0.06 16.93 8.45
N ALA A 77 1.21 17.35 8.46
CA ALA A 77 1.96 17.56 9.70
C ALA A 77 1.32 18.64 10.59
N SER A 78 0.79 19.72 10.00
CA SER A 78 0.04 20.75 10.73
C SER A 78 -1.23 20.16 11.39
N MET A 79 -1.98 19.34 10.66
CA MET A 79 -3.18 18.66 11.19
C MET A 79 -2.86 17.70 12.35
N LEU A 80 -1.74 16.97 12.26
CA LEU A 80 -1.27 16.06 13.32
C LEU A 80 -0.84 16.84 14.57
N ASN A 81 -0.09 17.94 14.40
CA ASN A 81 0.28 18.83 15.50
C ASN A 81 -0.96 19.46 16.15
N GLU A 82 -1.98 19.83 15.37
CA GLU A 82 -3.25 20.30 15.94
C GLU A 82 -3.95 19.22 16.77
N LEU A 83 -3.96 17.96 16.30
CA LEU A 83 -4.50 16.82 17.05
C LEU A 83 -3.75 16.62 18.38
N GLU A 84 -2.42 16.72 18.38
CA GLU A 84 -1.61 16.65 19.61
C GLU A 84 -2.03 17.76 20.60
N ASN A 85 -2.16 19.00 20.13
CA ASN A 85 -2.57 20.13 20.94
C ASN A 85 -4.01 19.99 21.48
N ILE A 86 -4.93 19.46 20.69
CA ILE A 86 -6.30 19.14 21.13
C ILE A 86 -6.25 18.05 22.21
N THR A 87 -5.52 16.97 21.96
CA THR A 87 -5.40 15.83 22.88
C THR A 87 -4.83 16.27 24.23
N PHE A 88 -3.76 17.06 24.21
CA PHE A 88 -3.16 17.63 25.41
C PHE A 88 -4.16 18.49 26.20
N ARG A 89 -4.87 19.41 25.54
CA ARG A 89 -5.89 20.26 26.19
C ARG A 89 -7.02 19.45 26.81
N LEU A 90 -7.47 18.38 26.14
CA LEU A 90 -8.52 17.50 26.66
C LEU A 90 -8.06 16.70 27.87
N GLN A 91 -6.81 16.26 27.89
CA GLN A 91 -6.21 15.54 29.03
C GLN A 91 -5.96 16.44 30.26
N GLN A 92 -5.74 17.75 30.06
CA GLN A 92 -5.54 18.71 31.17
C GLN A 92 -6.82 19.19 31.84
N LYS A 93 -8.02 18.89 31.31
CA LYS A 93 -9.27 19.37 31.91
C LYS A 93 -9.46 18.81 33.34
N PRO A 94 -9.94 19.63 34.30
CA PRO A 94 -10.04 19.27 35.72
C PRO A 94 -10.96 18.04 35.98
N PRO A 95 -10.85 17.39 37.15
CA PRO A 95 -11.38 16.04 37.46
C PRO A 95 -12.92 15.90 37.45
N HIS A 96 -13.65 16.92 37.01
CA HIS A 96 -15.11 16.89 36.92
C HIS A 96 -15.64 16.30 35.61
N GLN A 97 -14.79 16.12 34.58
CA GLN A 97 -15.19 15.46 33.34
C GLN A 97 -14.85 13.95 33.41
N PRO A 98 -15.83 13.04 33.23
CA PRO A 98 -15.56 11.61 33.25
C PRO A 98 -14.53 11.20 32.20
N ALA A 99 -13.55 10.37 32.58
CA ALA A 99 -12.48 9.91 31.68
C ALA A 99 -13.00 9.29 30.37
N ALA A 100 -14.15 8.62 30.41
CA ALA A 100 -14.82 8.07 29.24
C ALA A 100 -15.26 9.14 28.22
N MET A 101 -15.70 10.32 28.69
CA MET A 101 -16.05 11.44 27.81
C MET A 101 -14.80 12.03 27.16
N THR A 102 -13.72 12.20 27.92
CA THR A 102 -12.43 12.68 27.38
C THR A 102 -11.89 11.73 26.31
N SER A 103 -11.93 10.42 26.55
CA SER A 103 -11.50 9.41 25.56
C SER A 103 -12.35 9.45 24.28
N ARG A 104 -13.67 9.67 24.42
CA ARG A 104 -14.59 9.84 23.29
C ARG A 104 -14.26 11.10 22.48
N ASP A 105 -14.04 12.24 23.15
CA ASP A 105 -13.71 13.51 22.47
C ASP A 105 -12.37 13.42 21.73
N ILE A 106 -11.36 12.77 22.32
CA ILE A 106 -10.07 12.51 21.66
C ILE A 106 -10.28 11.63 20.42
N SER A 107 -11.12 10.60 20.51
CA SER A 107 -11.40 9.73 19.36
C SER A 107 -12.12 10.48 18.24
N ILE A 108 -13.10 11.32 18.56
CA ILE A 108 -13.76 12.18 17.57
C ILE A 108 -12.76 13.13 16.90
N ALA A 109 -11.86 13.75 17.65
CA ALA A 109 -10.83 14.62 17.10
C ALA A 109 -9.91 13.85 16.15
N ARG A 110 -9.47 12.65 16.55
CA ARG A 110 -8.63 11.76 15.75
C ARG A 110 -9.32 11.38 14.44
N ASP A 111 -10.58 10.95 14.49
CA ASP A 111 -11.34 10.51 13.30
C ASP A 111 -11.53 11.67 12.31
N LYS A 112 -11.75 12.88 12.82
CA LYS A 112 -11.80 14.10 11.99
C LYS A 112 -10.46 14.38 11.32
N THR A 113 -9.36 14.34 12.08
CA THR A 113 -8.00 14.54 11.53
C THR A 113 -7.69 13.51 10.46
N VAL A 114 -8.01 12.24 10.69
CA VAL A 114 -7.85 11.15 9.70
C VAL A 114 -8.64 11.45 8.42
N THR A 115 -9.91 11.84 8.56
CA THR A 115 -10.76 12.20 7.41
C THR A 115 -10.17 13.37 6.62
N SER A 116 -9.69 14.40 7.31
CA SER A 116 -9.05 15.56 6.67
C SER A 116 -7.77 15.20 5.93
N ILE A 117 -6.92 14.33 6.50
CA ILE A 117 -5.70 13.84 5.85
C ILE A 117 -6.03 13.05 4.58
N LEU A 118 -7.02 12.16 4.63
CA LEU A 118 -7.42 11.37 3.46
C LEU A 118 -8.01 12.25 2.35
N ASN A 119 -8.86 13.22 2.70
CA ASN A 119 -9.41 14.19 1.74
C ASN A 119 -8.30 15.03 1.10
N LEU A 120 -7.32 15.48 1.88
CA LEU A 120 -6.16 16.19 1.38
C LEU A 120 -5.34 15.31 0.42
N ALA A 121 -5.12 14.05 0.76
CA ALA A 121 -4.40 13.11 -0.10
C ALA A 121 -5.11 12.94 -1.46
N VAL A 122 -6.44 12.82 -1.47
CA VAL A 122 -7.25 12.79 -2.70
C VAL A 122 -7.09 14.10 -3.49
N GLN A 123 -7.20 15.26 -2.83
CA GLN A 123 -7.04 16.57 -3.47
C GLN A 123 -5.66 16.74 -4.11
N MET A 124 -4.61 16.23 -3.46
CA MET A 124 -3.22 16.29 -3.93
C MET A 124 -2.86 15.17 -4.91
N LYS A 125 -3.80 14.26 -5.22
CA LYS A 125 -3.61 13.06 -6.07
C LYS A 125 -2.56 12.07 -5.53
N ILE A 126 -2.42 12.00 -4.21
CA ILE A 126 -1.54 11.04 -3.52
C ILE A 126 -2.43 9.90 -3.03
N THR A 127 -3.05 9.21 -3.97
CA THR A 127 -4.12 8.23 -3.69
C THR A 127 -3.64 6.79 -3.74
N SER A 128 -2.39 6.54 -4.12
CA SER A 128 -1.83 5.18 -4.09
C SER A 128 -1.92 4.56 -2.69
N GLY A 129 -2.15 3.26 -2.66
CA GLY A 129 -2.12 2.47 -1.43
C GLY A 129 -1.75 1.02 -1.74
N LYS A 130 -1.61 0.22 -0.68
CA LYS A 130 -1.03 -1.12 -0.79
C LYS A 130 -1.65 -2.12 0.18
N TRP A 131 -1.93 -3.31 -0.32
CA TRP A 131 -2.12 -4.51 0.50
C TRP A 131 -0.76 -5.02 0.98
N MET A 132 -0.67 -5.41 2.24
CA MET A 132 0.57 -5.89 2.85
C MET A 132 0.47 -7.36 3.25
N LEU A 133 1.44 -8.16 2.80
CA LEU A 133 1.61 -9.57 3.18
C LEU A 133 2.94 -9.75 3.92
N PHE A 134 2.97 -10.73 4.83
CA PHE A 134 4.15 -11.05 5.64
C PHE A 134 4.47 -12.56 5.58
N PRO A 135 4.71 -13.15 4.39
CA PRO A 135 5.08 -14.57 4.27
C PRO A 135 6.36 -14.90 5.04
N LEU A 136 6.49 -16.14 5.49
CA LEU A 136 7.71 -16.62 6.14
C LEU A 136 8.89 -16.64 5.16
N VAL A 137 10.12 -16.54 5.67
CA VAL A 137 11.33 -16.51 4.83
C VAL A 137 11.44 -17.72 3.88
N HIS A 138 10.97 -18.90 4.28
CA HIS A 138 11.01 -20.09 3.42
C HIS A 138 9.89 -20.12 2.37
N GLU A 139 8.87 -19.27 2.49
CA GLU A 139 7.72 -19.18 1.58
C GLU A 139 7.81 -17.95 0.66
N VAL A 140 8.63 -16.96 1.01
CA VAL A 140 8.65 -15.65 0.33
C VAL A 140 8.89 -15.76 -1.16
N ASP A 141 9.82 -16.61 -1.62
CA ASP A 141 10.13 -16.75 -3.05
C ASP A 141 8.92 -17.33 -3.81
N HIS A 142 8.18 -18.26 -3.20
CA HIS A 142 6.97 -18.85 -3.78
C HIS A 142 5.84 -17.82 -3.86
N VAL A 143 5.54 -17.14 -2.76
CA VAL A 143 4.51 -16.09 -2.70
C VAL A 143 4.84 -14.95 -3.66
N TRP A 144 6.11 -14.52 -3.70
CA TRP A 144 6.58 -13.48 -4.62
C TRP A 144 6.44 -13.90 -6.08
N SER A 145 6.73 -15.16 -6.42
CA SER A 145 6.54 -15.67 -7.77
C SER A 145 5.09 -15.56 -8.25
N ILE A 146 4.13 -15.96 -7.40
CA ILE A 146 2.70 -15.85 -7.72
C ILE A 146 2.30 -14.39 -7.97
N ILE A 147 2.72 -13.49 -7.09
CA ILE A 147 2.42 -12.05 -7.19
C ILE A 147 3.05 -11.45 -8.44
N ALA A 148 4.32 -11.77 -8.73
CA ALA A 148 5.03 -11.24 -9.88
C ALA A 148 4.36 -11.64 -11.20
N HIS A 149 3.94 -12.90 -11.33
CA HIS A 149 3.18 -13.37 -12.48
C HIS A 149 1.82 -12.67 -12.60
N ALA A 150 1.08 -12.56 -11.49
CA ALA A 150 -0.24 -11.93 -11.50
C ALA A 150 -0.18 -10.42 -11.80
N VAL A 151 0.83 -9.70 -11.31
CA VAL A 151 1.10 -8.29 -11.67
C VAL A 151 1.44 -8.18 -13.15
N ALA A 152 2.34 -9.04 -13.66
CA ALA A 152 2.74 -9.02 -15.06
C ALA A 152 1.59 -9.34 -16.03
N ALA A 153 0.62 -10.14 -15.58
CA ALA A 153 -0.57 -10.53 -16.33
C ALA A 153 -1.77 -9.58 -16.16
N ASN A 154 -1.58 -8.38 -15.57
CA ASN A 154 -2.64 -7.40 -15.31
C ASN A 154 -3.80 -7.92 -14.43
N GLN A 155 -3.51 -8.85 -13.52
CA GLN A 155 -4.52 -9.42 -12.63
C GLN A 155 -4.59 -8.70 -11.29
N LEU A 156 -3.46 -8.16 -10.82
CA LEU A 156 -3.38 -7.34 -9.61
C LEU A 156 -3.37 -5.84 -9.98
N GLY A 157 -2.96 -4.97 -9.05
CA GLY A 157 -2.97 -3.53 -9.27
C GLY A 157 -1.76 -3.00 -10.04
N THR A 158 -1.22 -1.86 -9.61
CA THR A 158 -0.23 -1.05 -10.35
C THR A 158 1.19 -1.66 -10.32
N GLY A 159 1.49 -2.46 -9.31
CA GLY A 159 2.77 -3.12 -9.15
C GLY A 159 2.89 -3.77 -7.78
N ALA A 160 4.06 -4.33 -7.51
CA ALA A 160 4.38 -4.89 -6.21
C ALA A 160 5.86 -4.67 -5.87
N LYS A 161 6.17 -4.71 -4.57
CA LYS A 161 7.52 -4.74 -4.06
C LYS A 161 7.68 -5.76 -2.96
N VAL A 162 8.88 -6.28 -2.79
CA VAL A 162 9.24 -7.20 -1.72
C VAL A 162 10.55 -6.78 -1.08
N SER A 163 10.61 -6.90 0.25
CA SER A 163 11.84 -6.66 1.01
C SER A 163 12.88 -7.72 0.67
N PRO A 164 14.11 -7.35 0.27
CA PRO A 164 15.21 -8.31 0.14
C PRO A 164 15.60 -8.90 1.51
N LYS A 165 16.54 -9.85 1.51
CA LYS A 165 17.11 -10.38 2.75
C LYS A 165 17.81 -9.23 3.50
N ARG A 166 17.51 -9.06 4.79
CA ARG A 166 18.20 -8.12 5.68
C ARG A 166 18.85 -8.91 6.81
N GLU A 167 19.96 -8.40 7.34
CA GLU A 167 20.70 -9.01 8.45
C GLU A 167 19.93 -8.98 9.77
N ASP A 168 18.87 -8.16 9.86
CA ASP A 168 18.10 -7.99 11.09
C ASP A 168 17.46 -9.33 11.55
N PRO A 169 17.77 -9.80 12.78
CA PRO A 169 17.25 -11.05 13.32
C PRO A 169 15.73 -11.04 13.60
N GLU A 170 15.03 -9.90 13.54
CA GLU A 170 13.68 -9.78 14.09
C GLU A 170 12.53 -10.30 13.22
N THR A 171 12.68 -10.49 11.91
CA THR A 171 11.56 -10.93 11.07
C THR A 171 11.79 -12.31 10.46
N ARG A 172 11.08 -13.31 11.03
CA ARG A 172 10.84 -14.63 10.39
C ARG A 172 10.04 -14.52 9.10
N SER A 173 9.62 -13.31 8.72
CA SER A 173 8.84 -12.99 7.54
C SER A 173 9.51 -11.93 6.67
N ARG A 174 8.92 -11.69 5.48
CA ARG A 174 9.31 -10.65 4.55
C ARG A 174 8.09 -9.82 4.19
N LEU A 175 8.23 -8.50 4.07
CA LEU A 175 7.12 -7.64 3.66
C LEU A 175 7.00 -7.68 2.13
N ILE A 176 5.81 -8.03 1.65
CA ILE A 176 5.39 -7.82 0.27
C ILE A 176 4.27 -6.78 0.26
N CYS A 177 4.39 -5.76 -0.58
CA CYS A 177 3.32 -4.80 -0.82
C CYS A 177 2.80 -4.92 -2.25
N ILE A 178 1.48 -4.99 -2.40
CA ILE A 178 0.78 -5.02 -3.68
C ILE A 178 -0.01 -3.72 -3.80
N TYR A 179 0.34 -2.90 -4.78
CA TYR A 179 -0.19 -1.55 -4.92
C TYR A 179 -1.47 -1.52 -5.74
N THR A 180 -2.42 -0.68 -5.34
CA THR A 180 -3.55 -0.25 -6.16
C THR A 180 -3.32 1.20 -6.59
N HIS A 181 -4.15 1.71 -7.50
CA HIS A 181 -3.96 3.07 -8.02
C HIS A 181 -4.49 4.14 -7.05
N ASP A 182 -5.69 3.91 -6.52
CA ASP A 182 -6.43 4.87 -5.71
C ASP A 182 -7.08 4.15 -4.53
N PHE A 183 -6.78 4.57 -3.30
CA PHE A 183 -7.38 4.00 -2.10
C PHE A 183 -8.86 4.34 -1.95
N SER A 184 -9.32 5.43 -2.57
CA SER A 184 -10.73 5.84 -2.55
C SER A 184 -11.58 5.09 -3.56
N ASP A 185 -10.95 4.47 -4.58
CA ASP A 185 -11.58 3.49 -5.45
C ASP A 185 -11.69 2.14 -4.73
N THR A 186 -12.71 2.04 -3.88
CA THR A 186 -12.96 0.82 -3.09
C THR A 186 -13.23 -0.40 -3.97
N GLU A 187 -13.73 -0.23 -5.21
CA GLU A 187 -13.97 -1.34 -6.13
C GLU A 187 -12.65 -1.97 -6.59
N ASP A 188 -11.66 -1.15 -6.98
CA ASP A 188 -10.33 -1.66 -7.34
C ASP A 188 -9.62 -2.30 -6.14
N VAL A 189 -9.73 -1.68 -4.94
CA VAL A 189 -9.15 -2.23 -3.71
C VAL A 189 -9.74 -3.61 -3.39
N ILE A 190 -11.06 -3.77 -3.51
CA ILE A 190 -11.76 -5.06 -3.30
C ILE A 190 -11.40 -6.06 -4.40
N ARG A 191 -11.36 -5.63 -5.67
CA ARG A 191 -10.98 -6.47 -6.82
C ARG A 191 -9.60 -7.09 -6.62
N VAL A 192 -8.62 -6.28 -6.21
CA VAL A 192 -7.26 -6.77 -5.93
C VAL A 192 -7.26 -7.73 -4.73
N LEU A 193 -8.00 -7.43 -3.67
CA LEU A 193 -8.14 -8.35 -2.52
C LEU A 193 -8.75 -9.70 -2.92
N GLN A 194 -9.82 -9.70 -3.70
CA GLN A 194 -10.46 -10.91 -4.22
C GLN A 194 -9.47 -11.71 -5.04
N LYS A 195 -8.69 -11.05 -5.91
CA LYS A 195 -7.68 -11.74 -6.70
C LYS A 195 -6.58 -12.36 -5.83
N LEU A 196 -6.13 -11.68 -4.78
CA LEU A 196 -5.17 -12.25 -3.82
C LEU A 196 -5.73 -13.50 -3.12
N LYS A 197 -7.03 -13.52 -2.79
CA LYS A 197 -7.72 -14.69 -2.23
C LYS A 197 -7.81 -15.85 -3.22
N GLU A 198 -8.18 -15.59 -4.47
CA GLU A 198 -8.22 -16.58 -5.55
C GLU A 198 -6.86 -17.23 -5.79
N LEU A 199 -5.78 -16.46 -5.66
CA LEU A 199 -4.41 -16.93 -5.78
C LEU A 199 -3.92 -17.71 -4.54
N GLY A 200 -4.76 -17.87 -3.52
CA GLY A 200 -4.43 -18.59 -2.28
C GLY A 200 -3.47 -17.84 -1.35
N LEU A 201 -3.28 -16.53 -1.56
CA LEU A 201 -2.31 -15.73 -0.80
C LEU A 201 -2.87 -15.15 0.50
N VAL A 202 -4.18 -15.27 0.71
CA VAL A 202 -4.88 -14.84 1.93
C VAL A 202 -5.65 -16.05 2.46
N PRO A 203 -5.05 -16.85 3.37
CA PRO A 203 -5.71 -18.02 3.93
C PRO A 203 -7.02 -17.67 4.64
N CYS A 204 -7.95 -18.62 4.66
CA CYS A 204 -9.21 -18.45 5.38
C CYS A 204 -8.95 -18.14 6.87
N GLY A 205 -9.61 -17.11 7.40
CA GLY A 205 -9.42 -16.65 8.79
C GLY A 205 -8.17 -15.78 9.01
N SER A 206 -7.35 -15.53 7.99
CA SER A 206 -6.25 -14.56 8.07
C SER A 206 -6.72 -13.18 7.65
N THR A 207 -6.30 -12.16 8.39
CA THR A 207 -6.54 -10.76 8.05
C THR A 207 -5.27 -10.15 7.47
N ILE A 208 -5.40 -9.50 6.32
CA ILE A 208 -4.36 -8.65 5.75
C ILE A 208 -4.81 -7.20 5.81
N TYR A 209 -3.86 -6.29 5.79
CA TYR A 209 -4.09 -4.86 6.00
C TYR A 209 -3.72 -4.06 4.77
N TYR A 210 -4.52 -3.03 4.51
CA TYR A 210 -4.31 -2.07 3.44
C TYR A 210 -3.87 -0.73 4.02
N LYS A 211 -2.82 -0.13 3.48
CA LYS A 211 -2.26 1.16 3.92
C LYS A 211 -2.12 2.12 2.76
N CYS A 212 -2.65 3.34 2.88
CA CYS A 212 -2.43 4.38 1.88
C CYS A 212 -1.01 4.97 1.97
N ASP A 213 -0.48 5.46 0.86
CA ASP A 213 0.86 6.05 0.81
C ASP A 213 0.93 7.37 1.56
N ALA A 214 -0.17 8.13 1.65
CA ALA A 214 -0.26 9.35 2.45
C ALA A 214 0.17 9.13 3.91
N TYR A 215 -0.23 8.00 4.53
CA TYR A 215 0.19 7.67 5.88
C TYR A 215 1.69 7.36 5.97
N THR A 216 2.26 6.74 4.93
CA THR A 216 3.70 6.48 4.87
C THR A 216 4.48 7.79 4.76
N HIS A 217 4.03 8.73 3.94
CA HIS A 217 4.65 10.06 3.81
C HIS A 217 4.55 10.91 5.09
N LEU A 218 3.47 10.76 5.87
CA LEU A 218 3.28 11.44 7.14
C LEU A 218 3.90 10.70 8.34
N ASN A 219 4.67 9.64 8.10
CA ASN A 219 5.27 8.80 9.14
C ASN A 219 4.26 8.20 10.15
N ILE A 220 3.02 7.96 9.71
CA ILE A 220 2.00 7.27 10.50
C ILE A 220 2.28 5.76 10.39
N PHE A 221 3.07 5.26 11.33
CA PHE A 221 3.40 3.84 11.47
C PHE A 221 2.74 3.22 12.71
N SER A 222 2.89 1.91 12.88
CA SER A 222 2.43 1.20 14.08
C SER A 222 2.92 1.90 15.35
N ARG A 223 2.05 1.99 16.36
CA ARG A 223 2.36 2.62 17.65
C ARG A 223 2.79 4.11 17.54
N ASN A 224 2.28 4.83 16.54
CA ASN A 224 2.44 6.28 16.47
C ASN A 224 1.79 6.99 17.68
N ILE A 225 2.29 8.19 17.98
CA ILE A 225 1.89 8.99 19.15
C ILE A 225 0.44 9.50 19.08
N TRP A 226 -0.15 9.55 17.88
CA TRP A 226 -1.51 10.06 17.66
C TRP A 226 -2.59 9.00 17.92
N GLY A 227 -2.18 7.73 18.10
CA GLY A 227 -3.11 6.60 18.22
C GLY A 227 -3.93 6.36 16.94
N ILE A 228 -3.43 6.83 15.78
CA ILE A 228 -4.08 6.61 14.48
C ILE A 228 -3.77 5.18 14.03
N THR A 229 -4.78 4.44 13.61
CA THR A 229 -4.59 3.12 12.99
C THR A 229 -3.83 3.29 11.67
N GLU A 230 -2.73 2.58 11.49
CA GLU A 230 -1.90 2.73 10.29
C GLU A 230 -2.46 2.03 9.04
N SER A 231 -3.46 1.16 9.22
CA SER A 231 -4.23 0.54 8.15
C SER A 231 -5.50 1.34 7.89
N LEU A 232 -5.78 1.60 6.63
CA LEU A 232 -7.03 2.23 6.18
C LEU A 232 -8.16 1.21 6.05
N TYR A 233 -7.85 0.00 5.56
CA TYR A 233 -8.80 -1.11 5.47
C TYR A 233 -8.17 -2.38 6.02
N ASP A 234 -9.01 -3.25 6.56
CA ASP A 234 -8.68 -4.66 6.76
C ASP A 234 -9.50 -5.56 5.82
N SER A 235 -8.95 -6.71 5.48
CA SER A 235 -9.56 -7.62 4.49
C SER A 235 -10.89 -8.25 4.90
N THR A 236 -11.25 -8.20 6.19
CA THR A 236 -12.51 -8.74 6.72
C THR A 236 -13.60 -7.67 6.70
N GLU A 237 -13.29 -6.44 7.11
CA GLU A 237 -14.20 -5.29 7.08
C GLU A 237 -14.61 -4.95 5.65
N ILE A 238 -13.64 -4.76 4.75
CA ILE A 238 -13.91 -4.32 3.38
C ILE A 238 -14.67 -5.39 2.57
N GLN A 239 -14.51 -6.67 2.93
CA GLN A 239 -15.27 -7.75 2.31
C GLN A 239 -16.75 -7.67 2.69
N ASN A 240 -17.07 -7.29 3.92
CA ASN A 240 -18.46 -7.12 4.34
C ASN A 240 -19.14 -6.02 3.54
N TRP A 241 -18.44 -4.93 3.18
CA TRP A 241 -19.00 -3.87 2.33
C TRP A 241 -19.41 -4.39 0.96
N ALA A 242 -18.59 -5.24 0.34
CA ALA A 242 -18.91 -5.86 -0.95
C ALA A 242 -20.18 -6.72 -0.91
N THR A 243 -20.43 -7.40 0.23
CA THR A 243 -21.62 -8.26 0.39
C THR A 243 -22.91 -7.48 0.65
N HIS A 244 -22.84 -6.24 1.17
CA HIS A 244 -24.02 -5.43 1.51
C HIS A 244 -24.48 -4.50 0.37
N THR A 245 -23.68 -4.33 -0.68
CA THR A 245 -24.05 -3.55 -1.88
C THR A 245 -24.89 -4.36 -2.88
N VAL A 246 -25.08 -5.66 -2.63
CA VAL A 246 -25.95 -6.55 -3.43
C VAL A 246 -27.25 -6.82 -2.65
N VAL A 247 -28.07 -5.79 -2.45
CA VAL A 247 -29.50 -5.91 -2.08
C VAL A 247 -30.30 -4.84 -2.82
#